data_AF-A0A944CLB0-F1
#
_entry.id   AF-A0A944CLB0-F1
#
_cell.length_a   1.000
_cell.length_b   1.000
_cell.length_c   1.000
_cell.angle_alpha   90.00
_cell.angle_beta   90.00
_cell.angle_gamma   90.00
#
_symmetry.space_group_name_H-M   'P 1'
#
loop_
_entity.id
_entity.type
_entity.pdbx_description
1 polymer ?
#
loop_
_entity_poly.entity_id
_entity_poly.type
_entity_poly.pdbx_seq_one_letter_code
_entity_poly.pdbx_strand_id
1 'polypeptide(L)'
;MKKVVYGLMINSGDADEMLWDHGIWETEEAANEYIENEMSTISGVWVGELKVNDAIPEVAEYDAEEMVECALCGIEYNPEDVNTHDYDEAVCINCEPGYKENMNIA
;
A
#
# COMPACT_ATOMS: atom_id res chain seq x y z
N MET A 1 -2.74 8.33 -10.57
CA MET A 1 -3.76 8.84 -11.52
C MET A 1 -5.13 8.71 -10.84
N LYS A 2 -6.12 9.58 -11.09
CA LYS A 2 -7.48 9.37 -10.54
C LYS A 2 -8.27 8.50 -11.51
N LYS A 3 -8.79 7.37 -11.04
CA LYS A 3 -9.66 6.48 -11.81
C LYS A 3 -11.11 6.86 -11.55
N VAL A 4 -11.92 6.83 -12.59
CA VAL A 4 -13.38 7.00 -12.49
C VAL A 4 -14.00 5.61 -12.41
N VAL A 5 -14.86 5.41 -11.41
CA VAL A 5 -15.64 4.21 -11.20
C VAL A 5 -17.08 4.61 -10.84
N TYR A 6 -18.00 3.67 -10.87
CA TYR A 6 -19.43 3.91 -10.68
C TYR A 6 -19.95 3.08 -9.51
N GLY A 7 -20.83 3.65 -8.71
CA GLY A 7 -21.44 2.99 -7.55
C GLY A 7 -22.91 3.30 -7.43
N LEU A 8 -23.61 2.58 -6.57
CA LEU A 8 -25.04 2.81 -6.31
C LEU A 8 -25.20 3.87 -5.23
N MET A 9 -26.09 4.83 -5.49
CA MET A 9 -26.39 5.95 -4.63
C MET A 9 -27.84 5.87 -4.13
N ILE A 10 -28.07 6.33 -2.92
CA ILE A 10 -29.40 6.49 -2.32
C ILE A 10 -29.50 7.86 -1.67
N ASN A 11 -30.72 8.40 -1.60
CA ASN A 11 -30.97 9.60 -0.82
C ASN A 11 -31.17 9.23 0.67
N SER A 12 -30.27 9.70 1.52
CA SER A 12 -30.30 9.52 2.97
C SER A 12 -30.67 10.84 3.66
N GLY A 13 -31.90 11.30 3.40
CA GLY A 13 -32.42 12.54 3.98
C GLY A 13 -31.88 13.80 3.28
N ASP A 14 -30.82 14.40 3.83
CA ASP A 14 -30.23 15.64 3.32
C ASP A 14 -28.97 15.44 2.47
N ALA A 15 -28.50 14.20 2.35
CA ALA A 15 -27.33 13.85 1.55
C ALA A 15 -27.56 12.62 0.67
N ASP A 16 -26.82 12.56 -0.43
CA ASP A 16 -26.71 11.38 -1.25
C ASP A 16 -25.60 10.49 -0.67
N GLU A 17 -25.95 9.25 -0.33
CA GLU A 17 -25.04 8.25 0.24
C GLU A 17 -24.79 7.11 -0.73
N MET A 18 -23.60 6.53 -0.67
CA MET A 18 -23.18 5.43 -1.52
C MET A 18 -23.39 4.10 -0.81
N LEU A 19 -23.93 3.11 -1.52
CA LEU A 19 -24.17 1.76 -1.03
C LEU A 19 -22.94 0.88 -1.25
N TRP A 20 -21.95 1.02 -0.36
CA TRP A 20 -20.66 0.32 -0.45
C TRP A 20 -20.77 -1.21 -0.49
N ASP A 21 -21.83 -1.77 0.09
CA ASP A 21 -22.05 -3.22 0.17
C ASP A 21 -22.45 -3.86 -1.17
N HIS A 22 -22.94 -3.07 -2.13
CA HIS A 22 -23.43 -3.60 -3.41
C HIS A 22 -22.36 -3.65 -4.50
N GLY A 23 -21.22 -3.01 -4.30
CA GLY A 23 -20.08 -3.06 -5.19
C GLY A 23 -19.79 -1.76 -5.95
N ILE A 24 -18.77 -1.83 -6.80
CA ILE A 24 -18.25 -0.73 -7.61
C ILE A 24 -17.98 -1.27 -9.01
N TRP A 25 -18.35 -0.52 -10.04
CA TRP A 25 -18.22 -0.91 -11.45
C TRP A 25 -17.29 0.03 -12.21
N GLU A 26 -16.67 -0.49 -13.27
CA GLU A 26 -15.81 0.31 -14.14
C GLU A 26 -16.60 1.16 -15.14
N THR A 27 -17.85 0.80 -15.41
CA THR A 27 -18.73 1.50 -16.34
C THR A 27 -20.09 1.80 -15.71
N GLU A 28 -20.72 2.88 -16.17
CA GLU A 28 -22.05 3.29 -15.72
C GLU A 28 -23.12 2.27 -16.12
N GLU A 29 -22.97 1.69 -17.32
CA GLU A 29 -23.92 0.71 -17.87
C GLU A 29 -23.98 -0.56 -17.02
N ALA A 30 -22.85 -1.05 -16.52
CA ALA A 30 -22.82 -2.26 -15.70
C ALA A 30 -23.46 -2.04 -14.31
N ALA A 31 -23.32 -0.83 -13.75
CA ALA A 31 -24.00 -0.45 -12.52
C ALA A 31 -25.51 -0.31 -12.72
N ASN A 32 -25.95 0.27 -13.85
CA ASN A 32 -27.38 0.36 -14.19
C ASN A 32 -28.00 -1.02 -14.45
N GLU A 33 -27.29 -1.91 -15.15
CA GLU A 33 -27.73 -3.28 -15.38
C GLU A 33 -27.96 -4.04 -14.05
N TYR A 34 -27.12 -3.79 -13.04
CA TYR A 34 -27.34 -4.35 -11.71
C TYR A 34 -28.62 -3.81 -11.05
N ILE A 35 -28.90 -2.52 -11.14
CA ILE A 35 -30.15 -1.93 -10.63
C ILE A 35 -31.35 -2.59 -11.31
N GLU A 36 -31.31 -2.70 -12.65
CA GLU A 36 -32.41 -3.25 -13.44
C GLU A 36 -32.66 -4.74 -13.19
N ASN A 37 -31.60 -5.53 -12.98
CA ASN A 37 -31.74 -6.98 -12.81
C ASN A 37 -31.95 -7.38 -11.35
N GLU A 38 -31.15 -6.84 -10.43
CA GLU A 38 -31.10 -7.29 -9.03
C GLU A 38 -31.93 -6.40 -8.09
N MET A 39 -32.17 -5.14 -8.46
CA MET A 39 -32.87 -4.15 -7.63
C MET A 39 -34.11 -3.57 -8.31
N SER A 40 -34.68 -4.25 -9.30
CA SER A 40 -35.84 -3.77 -10.08
C SER A 40 -37.06 -3.35 -9.25
N THR A 41 -37.21 -3.88 -8.04
CA THR A 41 -38.33 -3.57 -7.14
C THR A 41 -38.01 -2.45 -6.14
N ILE A 42 -36.77 -1.98 -6.10
CA ILE A 42 -36.29 -0.94 -5.18
C ILE A 42 -36.29 0.40 -5.92
N SER A 43 -37.03 1.37 -5.41
CA SER A 43 -37.06 2.73 -5.93
C SER A 43 -36.12 3.65 -5.14
N GLY A 44 -35.54 4.65 -5.80
CA GLY A 44 -34.71 5.66 -5.14
C GLY A 44 -33.23 5.30 -5.07
N VAL A 45 -32.79 4.30 -5.84
CA VAL A 45 -31.38 3.97 -6.09
C VAL A 45 -31.01 4.41 -7.49
N TRP A 46 -29.83 5.01 -7.66
CA TRP A 46 -29.31 5.44 -8.97
C TRP A 46 -27.79 5.27 -9.04
N VAL A 47 -27.22 5.38 -10.23
CA VAL A 47 -25.76 5.28 -10.42
C VAL A 47 -25.09 6.64 -10.21
N GLY A 48 -24.02 6.66 -9.42
CA GLY A 48 -23.17 7.84 -9.17
C GLY A 48 -21.72 7.63 -9.56
N GLU A 49 -21.06 8.70 -10.02
CA GLU A 49 -19.63 8.72 -10.36
C GLU A 49 -18.77 8.87 -9.10
N LEU A 50 -17.73 8.05 -9.00
CA LEU A 50 -16.73 8.06 -7.93
C LEU A 50 -15.34 8.25 -8.52
N LYS A 51 -14.63 9.27 -8.02
CA LYS A 51 -13.22 9.49 -8.35
C LYS A 51 -12.35 8.85 -7.28
N VAL A 52 -11.84 7.66 -7.58
CA VAL A 52 -10.94 6.95 -6.69
C VAL A 52 -9.49 7.28 -7.04
N ASN A 53 -8.64 7.33 -6.02
CA ASN A 53 -7.21 7.27 -6.28
C ASN A 53 -6.93 5.86 -6.78
N ASP A 54 -6.39 5.73 -7.98
CA ASP A 54 -5.92 4.44 -8.44
C ASP A 54 -4.88 3.92 -7.45
N ALA A 55 -4.85 2.61 -7.22
CA ALA A 55 -3.77 2.03 -6.42
C ALA A 55 -2.44 2.48 -7.04
N ILE A 56 -1.45 2.79 -6.19
CA ILE A 56 -0.09 3.03 -6.69
C ILE A 56 0.23 1.80 -7.56
N PRO A 57 0.56 1.97 -8.86
CA PRO A 57 0.89 0.84 -9.72
C PRO A 57 1.90 -0.02 -8.98
N GLU A 58 1.76 -1.35 -9.01
CA GLU A 58 2.76 -2.27 -8.42
C GLU A 58 4.18 -2.05 -8.99
N VAL A 59 4.30 -1.22 -10.04
CA VAL A 59 5.53 -0.66 -10.59
C VAL A 59 5.99 0.60 -9.83
N ALA A 60 5.70 0.71 -8.54
CA ALA A 60 6.65 1.38 -7.68
C ALA A 60 7.87 0.45 -7.65
N GLU A 61 8.80 0.65 -8.58
CA GLU A 61 10.17 0.17 -8.42
C GLU A 61 10.65 0.80 -7.11
N TYR A 62 10.41 0.09 -6.01
CA TYR A 62 11.23 0.27 -4.83
C TYR A 62 12.61 -0.15 -5.32
N ASP A 63 13.51 0.80 -5.48
CA ASP A 63 14.94 0.53 -5.37
C ASP A 63 15.12 -0.03 -3.96
N ALA A 64 14.79 -1.32 -3.79
CA ALA A 64 15.06 -2.06 -2.59
C ALA A 64 16.57 -2.19 -2.58
N GLU A 65 17.21 -1.23 -1.92
CA GLU A 65 18.64 -1.31 -1.65
C GLU A 65 18.92 -2.70 -1.06
N GLU A 66 19.91 -3.38 -1.63
CA GLU A 66 20.28 -4.72 -1.21
C GLU A 66 20.66 -4.68 0.28
N MET A 67 19.89 -5.38 1.11
CA MET A 67 20.12 -5.42 2.55
C MET A 67 21.46 -6.11 2.83
N VAL A 68 22.19 -5.60 3.83
CA VAL A 68 23.51 -6.12 4.19
C VAL A 68 23.43 -6.92 5.48
N GLU A 69 23.89 -8.17 5.45
CA GLU A 69 23.94 -9.03 6.63
C GLU A 69 25.11 -8.65 7.55
N CYS A 70 24.84 -8.47 8.84
CA CYS A 70 25.87 -8.28 9.85
C CYS A 70 26.59 -9.60 10.17
N ALA A 71 27.91 -9.63 10.02
CA ALA A 71 28.74 -10.82 10.26
C ALA A 71 28.69 -11.34 11.71
N LEU A 72 28.30 -10.49 12.68
CA LEU A 72 28.29 -10.85 14.10
C LEU A 72 26.95 -11.40 14.59
N CYS A 73 25.83 -10.86 14.10
CA CYS A 73 24.49 -11.26 14.54
C CYS A 73 23.66 -11.98 13.47
N GLY A 74 24.10 -11.99 12.21
CA GLY A 74 23.41 -12.64 11.09
C GLY A 74 22.08 -12.00 10.71
N ILE A 75 21.85 -10.74 11.11
CA ILE A 75 20.63 -9.98 10.79
C ILE A 75 20.94 -9.07 9.60
N GLU A 76 20.00 -8.99 8.67
CA GLU A 76 20.03 -8.08 7.53
C GLU A 76 19.57 -6.67 7.93
N TYR A 77 20.34 -5.67 7.56
CA TYR A 77 20.08 -4.26 7.84
C TYR A 77 20.15 -3.41 6.56
N ASN A 78 19.62 -2.19 6.64
CA ASN A 78 19.88 -1.20 5.60
C ASN A 78 21.41 -0.94 5.55
N PRO A 79 21.98 -0.70 4.36
CA PRO A 79 23.41 -0.40 4.22
C PRO A 79 23.89 0.74 5.13
N GLU A 80 23.06 1.77 5.33
CA GLU A 80 23.36 2.91 6.19
C GLU A 80 23.52 2.55 7.68
N ASP A 81 23.01 1.40 8.11
CA ASP A 81 23.10 0.89 9.48
C ASP A 81 24.25 -0.13 9.66
N VAL A 82 25.01 -0.41 8.60
CA VAL A 82 26.11 -1.38 8.57
C VAL A 82 27.41 -0.74 8.14
N ASN A 83 28.42 -0.84 9.00
CA ASN A 83 29.75 -0.41 8.66
C ASN A 83 30.45 -1.47 7.81
N THR A 84 30.69 -1.11 6.55
CA THR A 84 31.39 -1.94 5.55
C THR A 84 32.74 -1.33 5.12
N HIS A 85 33.12 -0.20 5.73
CA HIS A 85 34.30 0.58 5.33
C HIS A 85 35.41 0.59 6.38
N ASP A 86 35.06 0.65 7.65
CA ASP A 86 36.03 0.78 8.74
C ASP A 86 36.56 -0.58 9.25
N TYR A 87 35.89 -1.68 8.86
CA TYR A 87 36.20 -3.04 9.29
C TYR A 87 36.30 -3.99 8.10
N ASP A 88 37.07 -5.07 8.26
CA ASP A 88 37.16 -6.15 7.27
C ASP A 88 35.85 -6.96 7.17
N GLU A 89 34.98 -6.85 8.18
CA GLU A 89 33.69 -7.53 8.27
C GLU A 89 32.54 -6.50 8.33
N ALA A 90 31.42 -6.83 7.70
CA ALA A 90 30.22 -5.98 7.77
C ALA A 90 29.61 -6.05 9.18
N VAL A 91 29.67 -4.96 9.93
CA VAL A 91 29.21 -4.92 11.33
C VAL A 91 28.13 -3.87 11.49
N CYS A 92 26.95 -4.27 11.97
CA CYS A 92 25.86 -3.33 12.24
C CYS A 92 26.18 -2.42 13.44
N ILE A 93 25.58 -1.24 13.46
CA ILE A 93 25.76 -0.22 14.50
C ILE A 93 25.52 -0.75 15.94
N ASN A 94 24.71 -1.79 16.09
CA ASN A 94 24.42 -2.41 17.39
C ASN A 94 25.51 -3.38 17.86
N CYS A 95 26.20 -4.03 16.94
CA CYS A 95 27.29 -4.95 17.26
C CYS A 95 28.65 -4.25 17.27
N GLU A 96 28.77 -3.07 16.64
CA GLU A 96 29.98 -2.26 16.63
C GLU A 96 30.61 -2.02 18.01
N PRO A 97 29.86 -1.65 19.08
CA PRO A 97 30.46 -1.40 20.39
C PRO A 97 31.21 -2.62 20.92
N GLY A 98 30.58 -3.80 20.83
CA GLY A 98 31.21 -5.06 21.26
C GLY A 98 32.35 -5.49 20.35
N TYR A 99 32.28 -5.16 19.06
CA TYR A 99 33.36 -5.45 18.12
C TYR A 99 34.62 -4.62 18.43
N LYS A 100 34.46 -3.30 18.65
CA LYS A 100 35.55 -2.38 19.05
C LYS A 100 36.23 -2.81 20.34
N GLU A 101 35.46 -3.26 21.33
CA GLU A 101 35.99 -3.74 22.61
C GLU A 101 36.81 -5.03 22.45
N ASN A 102 36.39 -5.96 21.59
CA ASN A 102 37.09 -7.23 21.38
C ASN A 102 38.31 -7.11 20.45
N MET A 103 38.32 -6.14 19.54
CA MET A 103 39.46 -5.90 18.64
C MET A 103 40.61 -5.10 19.28
N ASN A 104 40.43 -4.55 20.49
CA ASN A 104 41.47 -3.80 21.19
C ASN A 104 42.10 -2.71 20.31
N ILE A 105 41.27 -1.99 19.55
CA ILE A 105 41.71 -0.80 18.81
C ILE A 105 41.79 0.35 19.81
N ALA A 106 42.95 0.46 20.46
CA ALA A 106 43.37 1.61 21.25
C ALA A 106 43.90 2.74 20.35
#